data_AF-A0A7S2S3Q1-F1
#
_entry.id   AF-A0A7S2S3Q1-F1
#
_cell.length_a   1.000
_cell.length_b   1.000
_cell.length_c   1.000
_cell.angle_alpha   90.00
_cell.angle_beta   90.00
_cell.angle_gamma   90.00
#
_symmetry.space_group_name_H-M   'P 1'
#
loop_
_entity.id
_entity.type
_entity.pdbx_description
1 polymer ?
#
loop_
_entity_poly.entity_id
_entity_poly.type
_entity_poly.pdbx_seq_one_letter_code
_entity_poly.pdbx_strand_id
1 'polypeptide(L)'
;ASDDPWVPNINSFAHGVDILEYNLLTGQGVKQQIFLVNKTQSYISEGFRVPIGMSIQKTTHCSLDDDSKIITGGKSYVTSQDFKVSVSGEYNSGAYKAKFQASTEYQKTVNETQ
;
A
#
# COMPACT_ATOMS: atom_id res chain seq x y z
N ALA A 1 16.52 24.18 16.70
CA ALA A 1 15.77 22.97 16.29
C ALA A 1 16.81 21.98 15.79
N SER A 2 16.69 20.67 16.06
CA SER A 2 17.68 19.73 15.48
C SER A 2 17.60 19.76 13.96
N ASP A 3 18.71 19.68 13.26
CA ASP A 3 18.72 19.71 11.78
C ASP A 3 18.30 18.38 11.15
N ASP A 4 17.80 17.44 11.97
CA ASP A 4 17.41 16.11 11.51
C ASP A 4 16.25 16.18 10.49
N PRO A 5 16.37 15.49 9.35
CA PRO A 5 15.33 15.48 8.33
C PRO A 5 14.11 14.69 8.79
N TRP A 6 12.95 15.03 8.21
CA TRP A 6 11.77 14.17 8.29
C TRP A 6 12.00 12.87 7.52
N VAL A 7 11.33 11.81 7.95
CA VAL A 7 11.26 10.55 7.19
C VAL A 7 10.82 10.87 5.75
N PRO A 8 11.57 10.41 4.73
CA PRO A 8 11.18 10.59 3.34
C PRO A 8 9.79 10.00 3.08
N ASN A 9 8.98 10.69 2.27
CA ASN A 9 7.62 10.26 1.92
C ASN A 9 6.67 10.03 3.11
N ILE A 10 6.91 10.62 4.30
CA ILE A 10 6.08 10.40 5.50
C ILE A 10 4.56 10.61 5.31
N ASN A 11 4.17 11.47 4.36
CA ASN A 11 2.76 11.73 4.05
C ASN A 11 2.08 10.57 3.29
N SER A 12 2.84 9.60 2.75
CA SER A 12 2.29 8.47 2.01
C SER A 12 1.35 7.61 2.87
N PHE A 13 1.67 7.47 4.16
CA PHE A 13 0.84 6.77 5.15
C PHE A 13 -0.56 7.38 5.29
N ALA A 14 -0.71 8.66 4.93
CA ALA A 14 -1.94 9.39 5.12
C ALA A 14 -2.88 9.41 3.91
N HIS A 15 -2.52 8.78 2.80
CA HIS A 15 -3.38 8.70 1.63
C HIS A 15 -4.47 7.64 1.82
N GLY A 16 -5.67 7.96 1.33
CA GLY A 16 -6.70 6.95 1.16
C GLY A 16 -6.37 6.04 -0.02
N VAL A 17 -6.92 4.83 -0.03
CA VAL A 17 -6.82 3.90 -1.15
C VAL A 17 -8.21 3.40 -1.51
N ASP A 18 -8.57 3.53 -2.79
CA ASP A 18 -9.72 2.84 -3.35
C ASP A 18 -9.31 1.44 -3.77
N ILE A 19 -9.66 0.49 -2.91
CA ILE A 19 -9.23 -0.89 -3.04
C ILE A 19 -9.86 -1.62 -4.24
N LEU A 20 -10.91 -1.09 -4.85
CA LEU A 20 -11.54 -1.68 -6.04
C LEU A 20 -10.74 -1.35 -7.29
N GLU A 21 -10.22 -0.13 -7.38
CA GLU A 21 -9.43 0.38 -8.51
C GLU A 21 -7.92 0.19 -8.31
N TYR A 22 -7.48 -0.20 -7.11
CA TYR A 22 -6.07 -0.14 -6.75
C TYR A 22 -5.20 -1.00 -7.65
N ASN A 23 -4.11 -0.41 -8.13
CA ASN A 23 -3.06 -1.10 -8.85
C ASN A 23 -1.71 -0.79 -8.20
N LEU A 24 -1.05 -1.82 -7.69
CA LEU A 24 0.22 -1.67 -6.98
C LEU A 24 1.35 -1.14 -7.87
N LEU A 25 1.38 -1.51 -9.15
CA LEU A 25 2.46 -1.16 -10.07
C LEU A 25 2.38 0.29 -10.54
N THR A 26 1.17 0.80 -10.74
CA THR A 26 0.94 2.14 -11.28
C THR A 26 0.55 3.17 -10.22
N GLY A 27 0.16 2.72 -9.02
CA GLY A 27 -0.42 3.58 -8.00
C GLY A 27 -1.84 4.06 -8.33
N GLN A 28 -2.51 3.48 -9.34
CA GLN A 28 -3.93 3.72 -9.58
C GLN A 28 -4.72 3.42 -8.30
N GLY A 29 -5.75 4.20 -8.01
CA GLY A 29 -6.58 4.03 -6.82
C GLY A 29 -6.02 4.70 -5.55
N VAL A 30 -4.79 5.23 -5.55
CA VAL A 30 -4.34 6.13 -4.47
C VAL A 30 -5.18 7.41 -4.53
N LYS A 31 -5.82 7.75 -3.42
CA LYS A 31 -6.63 8.96 -3.26
C LYS A 31 -5.87 10.00 -2.45
N GLN A 32 -6.45 11.19 -2.34
CA GLN A 32 -5.90 12.28 -1.55
C GLN A 32 -5.69 11.91 -0.08
N GLN A 33 -4.91 12.75 0.60
CA GLN A 33 -4.64 12.60 2.02
C GLN A 33 -5.95 12.65 2.83
N ILE A 34 -6.18 11.64 3.67
CA ILE A 34 -7.39 11.49 4.48
C ILE A 34 -7.18 11.87 5.95
N PHE A 35 -5.94 12.00 6.41
CA PHE A 35 -5.61 12.54 7.73
C PHE A 35 -4.32 13.34 7.72
N LEU A 36 -4.16 14.32 8.61
CA LEU A 36 -2.94 15.13 8.68
C LEU A 36 -1.87 14.42 9.51
N VAL A 37 -0.64 14.37 8.97
CA VAL A 37 0.52 13.91 9.75
C VAL A 37 0.91 15.03 10.71
N ASN A 38 0.77 14.80 12.01
CA ASN A 38 1.16 15.75 13.04
C ASN A 38 2.68 15.91 13.09
N LYS A 39 3.20 17.01 12.55
CA LYS A 39 4.63 17.35 12.56
C LYS A 39 5.04 18.28 13.71
N THR A 40 4.13 18.58 14.62
CA THR A 40 4.38 19.45 15.77
C THR A 40 5.08 18.71 16.91
N GLN A 41 4.79 17.42 17.07
CA GLN A 41 5.43 16.55 18.06
C GLN A 41 6.10 15.37 17.36
N SER A 42 7.38 15.15 17.65
CA SER A 42 8.19 14.12 17.01
C SER A 42 9.26 13.58 17.95
N TYR A 43 9.73 12.38 17.67
CA TYR A 43 10.94 11.80 18.28
C TYR A 43 11.96 11.45 17.19
N ILE A 44 13.23 11.28 17.58
CA ILE A 44 14.30 10.86 16.67
C ILE A 44 14.40 9.33 16.69
N SER A 45 14.34 8.73 15.51
CA SER A 45 14.54 7.29 15.29
C SER A 45 15.34 7.09 14.03
N GLU A 46 16.37 6.24 14.05
CA GLU A 46 17.13 5.86 12.85
C GLU A 46 17.72 7.05 12.04
N GLY A 47 17.94 8.21 12.71
CA GLY A 47 18.43 9.45 12.10
C GLY A 47 17.35 10.34 11.46
N PHE A 48 16.06 10.06 11.71
CA PHE A 48 14.94 10.82 11.16
C PHE A 48 13.99 11.30 12.25
N ARG A 49 13.32 12.43 11.99
CA ARG A 49 12.15 12.89 12.76
C ARG A 49 10.93 12.06 12.40
N VAL A 50 10.36 11.40 13.41
CA VAL A 50 9.15 10.57 13.31
C VAL A 50 8.02 11.21 14.10
N PRO A 51 6.84 11.42 13.50
CA PRO A 51 5.64 11.85 14.21
C PRO A 51 5.29 10.92 15.38
N ILE A 52 4.81 11.49 16.50
CA ILE A 52 4.26 10.67 17.59
C ILE A 52 3.08 9.83 17.07
N GLY A 53 3.05 8.54 17.42
CA GLY A 53 2.04 7.58 16.97
C GLY A 53 2.42 6.79 15.72
N MET A 54 3.60 7.05 15.14
CA MET A 54 4.18 6.23 14.08
C MET A 54 5.45 5.55 14.58
N SER A 55 5.80 4.42 13.99
CA SER A 55 7.10 3.77 14.14
C SER A 55 7.74 3.59 12.78
N ILE A 56 9.05 3.76 12.70
CA ILE A 56 9.82 3.41 11.51
C ILE A 56 10.84 2.34 11.87
N GLN A 57 11.15 1.50 10.89
CA GLN A 57 12.26 0.57 10.95
C GLN A 57 13.10 0.78 9.71
N LYS A 58 14.37 1.13 9.90
CA LYS A 58 15.31 1.30 8.80
C LYS A 58 15.80 -0.06 8.35
N THR A 59 15.67 -0.37 7.06
CA THR A 59 16.26 -1.56 6.46
C THR A 59 17.71 -1.25 6.08
N THR A 60 18.68 -1.99 6.64
CA THR A 60 20.12 -1.80 6.36
C THR A 60 20.55 -2.33 5.00
N HIS A 61 19.76 -3.24 4.43
CA HIS A 61 20.00 -3.84 3.12
C HIS A 61 18.68 -3.89 2.33
N CYS A 62 18.78 -3.76 1.01
CA CYS A 62 17.68 -4.12 0.12
C CYS A 62 17.69 -5.64 -0.04
N SER A 63 16.62 -6.31 0.37
CA SER A 63 16.38 -7.71 -0.01
C SER A 63 15.85 -7.75 -1.44
N LEU A 64 16.47 -8.56 -2.29
CA LEU A 64 15.86 -8.96 -3.55
C LEU A 64 14.85 -10.08 -3.23
N ASP A 65 13.59 -9.81 -3.50
CA ASP A 65 12.50 -10.77 -3.36
C ASP A 65 11.78 -10.85 -4.71
N ASP A 66 11.96 -11.98 -5.39
CA ASP A 66 11.34 -12.25 -6.69
C ASP A 66 10.09 -13.12 -6.47
N ASP A 67 8.92 -12.50 -6.59
CA ASP A 67 7.62 -13.20 -6.58
C ASP A 67 7.11 -13.36 -8.01
N SER A 68 7.13 -14.58 -8.53
CA SER A 68 6.55 -14.94 -9.83
C SER A 68 5.34 -15.86 -9.62
N LYS A 69 4.20 -15.46 -10.17
CA LYS A 69 2.95 -16.24 -10.10
C LYS A 69 2.31 -16.29 -11.47
N ILE A 70 1.84 -17.49 -11.84
CA ILE A 70 0.99 -17.66 -13.02
C ILE A 70 -0.39 -17.11 -12.65
N ILE A 71 -0.87 -16.13 -13.42
CA ILE A 71 -2.18 -15.51 -13.24
C ILE A 71 -3.09 -16.03 -14.36
N THR A 72 -4.07 -16.85 -13.98
CA THR A 72 -5.10 -17.41 -14.87
C THR A 72 -6.50 -16.96 -14.42
N GLY A 73 -6.90 -15.79 -14.89
CA GLY A 73 -8.21 -15.20 -14.62
C GLY A 73 -8.29 -14.35 -13.34
N GLY A 74 -9.49 -13.84 -13.07
CA GLY A 74 -9.70 -12.82 -12.04
C GLY A 74 -9.38 -13.28 -10.62
N LYS A 75 -9.71 -14.53 -10.27
CA LYS A 75 -9.46 -15.06 -8.91
C LYS A 75 -7.97 -15.14 -8.58
N SER A 76 -7.14 -15.64 -9.50
CA SER A 76 -5.69 -15.71 -9.30
C SER A 76 -5.07 -14.32 -9.25
N TYR A 77 -5.59 -13.35 -10.02
CA TYR A 77 -5.11 -11.98 -9.99
C TYR A 77 -5.36 -11.34 -8.62
N VAL A 78 -6.59 -11.44 -8.08
CA VAL A 78 -6.89 -10.91 -6.74
C VAL A 78 -5.99 -11.57 -5.69
N THR A 79 -5.80 -12.88 -5.79
CA THR A 79 -4.94 -13.64 -4.87
C THR A 79 -3.47 -13.21 -4.94
N SER A 80 -2.94 -12.87 -6.13
CA SER A 80 -1.56 -12.40 -6.27
C SER A 80 -1.34 -11.01 -5.67
N GLN A 81 -2.37 -10.16 -5.65
CA GLN A 81 -2.31 -8.82 -5.06
C GLN A 81 -2.53 -8.82 -3.54
N ASP A 82 -3.35 -9.74 -3.00
CA ASP A 82 -3.71 -9.80 -1.58
C ASP A 82 -2.51 -9.95 -0.63
N PHE A 83 -1.44 -10.60 -1.09
CA PHE A 83 -0.19 -10.70 -0.32
C PHE A 83 0.48 -9.33 -0.09
N LYS A 84 0.32 -8.40 -1.05
CA LYS A 84 0.98 -7.10 -1.05
C LYS A 84 0.07 -5.98 -0.55
N VAL A 85 -1.24 -6.11 -0.75
CA VAL A 85 -2.25 -5.13 -0.37
C VAL A 85 -3.35 -5.85 0.39
N SER A 86 -3.39 -5.62 1.70
CA SER A 86 -4.37 -6.21 2.59
C SER A 86 -5.04 -5.14 3.46
N VAL A 87 -6.18 -5.49 4.03
CA VAL A 87 -6.87 -4.67 5.02
C VAL A 87 -6.50 -5.25 6.38
N SER A 88 -5.94 -4.43 7.26
CA SER A 88 -5.60 -4.86 8.62
C SER A 88 -6.87 -5.12 9.43
N GLY A 89 -6.91 -6.23 10.18
CA GLY A 89 -8.01 -6.60 11.09
C GLY A 89 -8.93 -7.72 10.56
N GLU A 90 -9.80 -8.23 11.45
CA GLU A 90 -10.79 -9.26 11.11
C GLU A 90 -11.98 -8.64 10.38
N TYR A 91 -11.94 -8.60 9.05
CA TYR A 91 -13.03 -8.04 8.25
C TYR A 91 -13.67 -9.09 7.35
N ASN A 92 -14.94 -9.39 7.63
CA ASN A 92 -15.77 -10.35 6.91
C ASN A 92 -16.84 -9.65 6.05
N SER A 93 -16.59 -8.40 5.62
CA SER A 93 -17.55 -7.65 4.80
C SER A 93 -17.38 -7.97 3.30
N GLY A 94 -18.50 -8.16 2.60
CA GLY A 94 -18.52 -8.51 1.17
C GLY A 94 -17.84 -7.49 0.25
N ALA A 95 -17.66 -6.24 0.70
CA ALA A 95 -16.98 -5.18 -0.04
C ALA A 95 -15.52 -5.52 -0.37
N TYR A 96 -14.84 -6.28 0.51
CA TYR A 96 -13.46 -6.72 0.27
C TYR A 96 -13.36 -8.03 -0.52
N LYS A 97 -14.48 -8.66 -0.91
CA LYS A 97 -14.43 -9.80 -1.85
C LYS A 97 -14.22 -9.35 -3.30
N ALA A 98 -14.46 -8.07 -3.59
CA ALA A 98 -14.35 -7.48 -4.92
C ALA A 98 -13.09 -6.62 -5.13
N LYS A 99 -12.07 -6.78 -4.27
CA LYS A 99 -10.81 -6.01 -4.36
C LYS A 99 -10.20 -6.12 -5.76
N PHE A 100 -9.68 -5.00 -6.24
CA PHE A 100 -8.97 -4.83 -7.52
C PHE A 100 -9.80 -5.09 -8.79
N GLN A 101 -11.08 -5.47 -8.69
CA GLN A 101 -11.89 -5.87 -9.84
C GLN A 101 -12.17 -4.72 -10.82
N ALA A 102 -12.09 -3.46 -10.37
CA ALA A 102 -12.23 -2.29 -11.22
C ALA A 102 -10.89 -1.80 -11.79
N SER A 103 -9.77 -2.44 -11.45
CA SER A 103 -8.46 -2.07 -11.98
C SER A 103 -8.30 -2.50 -13.45
N THR A 104 -7.56 -1.70 -14.22
CA THR A 104 -7.31 -1.97 -15.65
C THR A 104 -6.66 -3.33 -15.89
N GLU A 105 -5.74 -3.74 -15.00
CA GLU A 105 -5.01 -5.01 -15.13
C GLU A 105 -5.86 -6.24 -14.77
N TYR A 106 -6.81 -6.10 -13.83
CA TYR A 106 -7.82 -7.13 -13.61
C TYR A 106 -8.66 -7.37 -14.86
N GLN A 107 -9.13 -6.29 -15.50
CA GLN A 107 -9.95 -6.37 -16.70
C GLN A 107 -9.20 -7.04 -17.86
N LYS A 108 -7.92 -6.70 -18.07
CA LYS A 108 -7.07 -7.38 -19.05
C LYS A 108 -6.96 -8.89 -18.77
N THR A 109 -6.63 -9.25 -17.53
CA THR A 109 -6.45 -10.65 -17.13
C THR A 109 -7.70 -11.50 -17.40
N VAL A 110 -8.89 -10.96 -17.10
CA VAL A 110 -10.17 -11.66 -17.32
C VAL A 110 -10.50 -11.76 -18.80
N ASN A 111 -10.21 -10.74 -19.61
CA ASN A 111 -10.51 -10.74 -21.03
C ASN A 111 -9.57 -11.63 -21.85
N GLU A 112 -8.32 -11.81 -21.42
CA GLU A 112 -7.33 -12.68 -22.08
C GLU A 112 -7.54 -14.18 -21.81
N THR A 113 -8.42 -14.52 -20.86
CA THR A 113 -8.73 -15.91 -20.48
C THR A 113 -10.11 -16.40 -20.95
N GLN A 114 -10.82 -15.59 -21.77
CA GLN A 114 -12.06 -15.96 -22.46
C GLN A 114 -11.78 -16.49 -23.86
#